data_AF-A0A7W0G4C4-F1
#
_entry.id   AF-A0A7W0G4C4-F1
#
_cell.length_a   1.000
_cell.length_b   1.000
_cell.length_c   1.000
_cell.angle_alpha   90.00
_cell.angle_beta   90.00
_cell.angle_gamma   90.00
#
_symmetry.space_group_name_H-M   'P 1'
#
loop_
_entity.id
_entity.type
_entity.pdbx_description
1 polymer ?
#
loop_
_entity_poly.entity_id
_entity_poly.type
_entity_poly.pdbx_seq_one_letter_code
_entity_poly.pdbx_strand_id
1 'polypeptide(L)'
;MRELTRAMMEYSWAMSLFGARQFENLLLPRGRRGDPTDEAAASLYTVSVATQNQFDSLLQGAFQAGDQLQRGIVDVMFDLLTFKSFDPDNPNNLQGLSADATQQTEETFRVLISERNIRLAWRELQNKLRVFQMVQDARTTLKITSETYIPLLESVRRAYDAGPYPALWLIEGLGHDYTDTFWNRGETPRDILTQGIARRLPGKSLTMLHAGLGLSIAQRLLKDLTPQSSPREARSVIREFIELCDANAREGYVGAAYESLGLVTRTFFPPLVGVVERALRELDEEVLAYFWHGVGRALYFSAVYFIPGLLSPWIALDREAPYELARLNVVAGITWAIVEVNINDPEVMENTLRFQGERISHDGAFANGVSSGVIMRYDTTPDADFTFEWCRHEPDGSDPDLARLWRRQVSGPCRDALEWFYPVLKRRGRLGEVFRYQPLRDLVEELEW
;
A
#
# COMPACT_ATOMS: atom_id res chain seq x y z
N MET A 1 -28.27 -16.08 1.07
CA MET A 1 -28.67 -14.81 1.72
C MET A 1 -29.10 -15.02 3.18
N ARG A 2 -30.20 -15.72 3.48
CA ARG A 2 -30.67 -15.91 4.87
C ARG A 2 -29.66 -16.59 5.82
N GLU A 3 -29.00 -17.66 5.37
CA GLU A 3 -27.95 -18.36 6.14
C GLU A 3 -26.70 -17.49 6.37
N LEU A 4 -26.33 -16.65 5.39
CA LEU A 4 -25.22 -15.70 5.50
C LEU A 4 -25.54 -14.57 6.50
N THR A 5 -26.74 -14.00 6.43
CA THR A 5 -27.23 -12.99 7.37
C THR A 5 -27.32 -13.55 8.80
N ARG A 6 -27.69 -14.83 8.94
CA ARG A 6 -27.70 -15.53 10.23
C ARG A 6 -26.29 -15.74 10.77
N ALA A 7 -25.36 -16.23 9.94
CA ALA A 7 -23.96 -16.42 10.32
C ALA A 7 -23.29 -15.09 10.72
N MET A 8 -23.58 -13.99 10.02
CA MET A 8 -23.10 -12.66 10.39
C MET A 8 -23.65 -12.19 11.74
N MET A 9 -24.95 -12.41 12.02
CA MET A 9 -25.53 -12.06 13.33
C MET A 9 -25.01 -12.94 14.47
N GLU A 10 -24.84 -14.24 14.24
CA GLU A 10 -24.27 -15.18 15.22
C GLU A 10 -22.79 -14.87 15.49
N TYR A 11 -22.04 -14.45 14.48
CA TYR A 11 -20.65 -14.00 14.60
C TYR A 11 -20.54 -12.65 15.34
N SER A 12 -21.38 -11.67 15.02
CA SER A 12 -21.46 -10.40 15.77
C SER A 12 -21.78 -10.64 17.24
N TRP A 13 -22.69 -11.58 17.55
CA TRP A 13 -23.01 -11.97 18.92
C TRP A 13 -21.84 -12.68 19.62
N ALA A 14 -21.14 -13.58 18.93
CA ALA A 14 -19.97 -14.26 19.47
C ALA A 14 -18.82 -13.29 19.79
N MET A 15 -18.58 -12.29 18.93
CA MET A 15 -17.58 -11.25 19.14
C MET A 15 -17.94 -10.31 20.30
N SER A 16 -19.22 -9.96 20.48
CA SER A 16 -19.68 -9.20 21.65
C SER A 16 -19.54 -9.99 22.95
N LEU A 17 -19.86 -11.28 22.96
CA LEU A 17 -19.67 -12.17 24.11
C LEU A 17 -18.18 -12.39 24.44
N PHE A 18 -17.33 -12.48 23.41
CA PHE A 18 -15.88 -12.56 23.58
C PHE A 18 -15.31 -11.27 24.18
N GLY A 19 -15.73 -10.11 23.68
CA GLY A 19 -15.38 -8.80 24.25
C GLY A 19 -15.82 -8.64 25.71
N ALA A 20 -17.04 -9.08 26.05
CA ALA A 20 -17.55 -9.08 27.42
C ALA A 20 -16.72 -9.99 28.35
N ARG A 21 -16.26 -11.14 27.87
CA ARG A 21 -15.42 -12.07 28.65
C ARG A 21 -14.00 -11.55 28.86
N GLN A 22 -13.45 -10.77 27.93
CA GLN A 22 -12.15 -10.11 28.10
C GLN A 22 -12.24 -8.91 29.03
N PHE A 23 -13.34 -8.16 28.96
CA PHE A 23 -13.64 -7.11 29.95
C PHE A 23 -13.79 -7.70 31.37
N GLU A 24 -14.42 -8.86 31.50
CA GLU A 24 -14.48 -9.61 32.77
C GLU A 24 -13.09 -10.07 33.25
N ASN A 25 -12.23 -10.55 32.34
CA ASN A 25 -10.84 -10.92 32.68
C ASN A 25 -9.97 -9.72 33.08
N LEU A 26 -10.24 -8.52 32.56
CA LEU A 26 -9.58 -7.27 32.97
C LEU A 26 -10.05 -6.77 34.34
N LEU A 27 -11.30 -7.04 34.73
CA LEU A 27 -11.89 -6.59 35.99
C LEU A 27 -11.69 -7.57 37.15
N LEU A 28 -11.40 -8.84 36.88
CA LEU A 28 -11.18 -9.85 37.91
C LEU A 28 -9.67 -9.96 38.24
N PRO A 29 -9.25 -9.63 39.48
CA PRO A 29 -7.85 -9.72 39.86
C PRO A 29 -7.43 -11.19 39.97
N ARG A 30 -6.73 -11.72 38.95
CA ARG A 30 -5.98 -12.98 39.07
C ARG A 30 -4.53 -12.68 39.44
N GLY A 31 -4.16 -13.07 40.65
CA GLY A 31 -2.77 -12.98 41.10
C GLY A 31 -1.88 -14.02 40.44
N ARG A 32 -1.02 -13.60 39.49
CA ARG A 32 0.39 -14.02 39.35
C ARG A 32 1.05 -13.45 38.07
N ARG A 33 2.17 -12.73 38.29
CA ARG A 33 3.30 -12.38 37.39
C ARG A 33 3.09 -12.51 35.87
N GLY A 34 2.78 -11.37 35.27
CA GLY A 34 2.87 -11.04 33.84
C GLY A 34 2.24 -9.65 33.67
N ASP A 35 2.78 -8.79 32.81
CA ASP A 35 2.11 -7.53 32.49
C ASP A 35 0.78 -7.86 31.79
N PRO A 36 -0.39 -7.57 32.39
CA PRO A 36 -1.70 -7.96 31.86
C PRO A 36 -1.96 -7.39 30.46
N THR A 37 -1.28 -6.30 30.09
CA THR A 37 -1.47 -5.62 28.81
C THR A 37 -0.78 -6.34 27.66
N ASP A 38 0.40 -6.94 27.92
CA ASP A 38 1.17 -7.66 26.91
C ASP A 38 0.54 -9.02 26.56
N GLU A 39 -0.01 -9.73 27.55
CA GLU A 39 -0.68 -11.03 27.35
C GLU A 39 -2.03 -10.87 26.63
N ALA A 40 -2.75 -9.78 26.91
CA ALA A 40 -3.97 -9.41 26.19
C ALA A 40 -3.69 -9.03 24.73
N ALA A 41 -2.61 -8.27 24.46
CA ALA A 41 -2.22 -7.91 23.10
C ALA A 41 -1.77 -9.13 22.28
N ALA A 42 -0.98 -10.03 22.88
CA ALA A 42 -0.52 -11.26 22.22
C ALA A 42 -1.67 -12.24 21.92
N SER A 43 -2.64 -12.36 22.83
CA SER A 43 -3.83 -13.20 22.63
C SER A 43 -4.80 -12.61 21.59
N LEU A 44 -4.99 -11.28 21.55
CA LEU A 44 -5.73 -10.60 20.49
C LEU A 44 -5.05 -10.74 19.13
N TYR A 45 -3.73 -10.63 19.07
CA TYR A 45 -2.95 -10.87 17.85
C TYR A 45 -3.11 -12.32 17.36
N THR A 46 -2.99 -13.30 18.26
CA THR A 46 -3.14 -14.73 17.93
C THR A 46 -4.54 -15.06 17.44
N VAL A 47 -5.59 -14.49 18.07
CA VAL A 47 -6.98 -14.66 17.62
C VAL A 47 -7.23 -13.96 16.29
N SER A 48 -6.65 -12.78 16.07
CA SER A 48 -6.71 -12.08 14.78
C SER A 48 -6.06 -12.90 13.67
N VAL A 49 -4.86 -13.43 13.89
CA VAL A 49 -4.13 -14.31 12.93
C VAL A 49 -4.88 -15.62 12.69
N ALA A 50 -5.43 -16.25 13.74
CA ALA A 50 -6.24 -17.46 13.60
C ALA A 50 -7.54 -17.21 12.83
N THR A 51 -8.15 -16.03 13.01
CA THR A 51 -9.33 -15.58 12.27
C THR A 51 -8.99 -15.26 10.81
N GLN A 52 -7.84 -14.63 10.56
CA GLN A 52 -7.29 -14.37 9.21
C GLN A 52 -7.02 -15.67 8.44
N ASN A 53 -6.55 -16.72 9.11
CA ASN A 53 -6.27 -18.02 8.51
C ASN A 53 -7.54 -18.85 8.18
N GLN A 54 -8.73 -18.39 8.60
CA GLN A 54 -10.01 -19.08 8.36
C GLN A 54 -10.92 -18.39 7.33
N PHE A 55 -10.55 -17.19 6.86
CA PHE A 55 -11.28 -16.47 5.82
C PHE A 55 -10.53 -16.56 4.49
N ASP A 56 -11.23 -16.90 3.39
CA ASP A 56 -10.71 -16.62 2.05
C ASP A 56 -10.46 -15.11 1.92
N SER A 57 -9.41 -14.71 1.21
CA SER A 57 -8.93 -13.32 1.06
C SER A 57 -10.02 -12.30 0.68
N LEU A 58 -11.09 -12.76 0.03
CA LEU A 58 -12.27 -11.98 -0.36
C LEU A 58 -13.13 -11.52 0.83
N LEU A 59 -13.21 -12.33 1.90
CA LEU A 59 -13.85 -11.94 3.15
C LEU A 59 -12.92 -11.09 4.01
N GLN A 60 -11.59 -11.24 3.91
CA GLN A 60 -10.65 -10.46 4.72
C GLN A 60 -10.68 -8.96 4.38
N GLY A 61 -10.69 -8.60 3.09
CA GLY A 61 -10.80 -7.21 2.65
C GLY A 61 -12.16 -6.59 2.96
N ALA A 62 -13.25 -7.33 2.72
CA ALA A 62 -14.61 -6.88 3.03
C ALA A 62 -14.88 -6.82 4.55
N PHE A 63 -14.29 -7.72 5.34
CA PHE A 63 -14.38 -7.75 6.79
C PHE A 63 -13.55 -6.64 7.41
N GLN A 64 -12.29 -6.43 6.99
CA GLN A 64 -11.49 -5.30 7.47
C GLN A 64 -12.09 -3.95 7.06
N ALA A 65 -12.58 -3.83 5.82
CA ALA A 65 -13.30 -2.63 5.39
C ALA A 65 -14.60 -2.46 6.19
N GLY A 66 -15.42 -3.50 6.37
CA GLY A 66 -16.69 -3.44 7.09
C GLY A 66 -16.53 -3.17 8.59
N ASP A 67 -15.57 -3.82 9.24
CA ASP A 67 -15.28 -3.72 10.67
C ASP A 67 -14.57 -2.40 11.02
N GLN A 68 -13.63 -1.93 10.20
CA GLN A 68 -13.00 -0.61 10.39
C GLN A 68 -13.96 0.54 10.03
N LEU A 69 -14.81 0.37 9.01
CA LEU A 69 -15.87 1.32 8.68
C LEU A 69 -16.92 1.37 9.79
N GLN A 70 -17.34 0.22 10.33
CA GLN A 70 -18.34 0.16 11.40
C GLN A 70 -17.77 0.70 12.72
N ARG A 71 -16.56 0.33 13.13
CA ARG A 71 -15.92 0.89 14.34
C ARG A 71 -15.61 2.37 14.16
N GLY A 72 -15.03 2.79 13.03
CA GLY A 72 -14.70 4.19 12.75
C GLY A 72 -15.94 5.08 12.68
N ILE A 73 -17.04 4.61 12.08
CA ILE A 73 -18.31 5.36 12.04
C ILE A 73 -18.99 5.38 13.41
N VAL A 74 -19.00 4.26 14.15
CA VAL A 74 -19.64 4.19 15.48
C VAL A 74 -18.86 5.00 16.50
N ASP A 75 -17.53 4.90 16.53
CA ASP A 75 -16.68 5.63 17.47
C ASP A 75 -16.69 7.13 17.17
N VAL A 76 -16.63 7.54 15.90
CA VAL A 76 -16.76 8.96 15.54
C VAL A 76 -18.17 9.49 15.80
N MET A 77 -19.23 8.72 15.51
CA MET A 77 -20.59 9.12 15.89
C MET A 77 -20.76 9.18 17.40
N PHE A 78 -20.18 8.25 18.17
CA PHE A 78 -20.22 8.28 19.63
C PHE A 78 -19.44 9.47 20.17
N ASP A 79 -18.26 9.77 19.64
CA ASP A 79 -17.43 10.89 20.10
C ASP A 79 -18.06 12.26 19.75
N LEU A 80 -18.69 12.38 18.57
CA LEU A 80 -19.47 13.56 18.17
C LEU A 80 -20.78 13.71 18.96
N LEU A 81 -21.49 12.60 19.24
CA LEU A 81 -22.78 12.64 19.97
C LEU A 81 -22.61 12.75 21.49
N THR A 82 -21.48 12.27 22.04
CA THR A 82 -21.21 12.34 23.49
C THR A 82 -20.42 13.57 23.91
N PHE A 83 -19.97 14.42 22.97
CA PHE A 83 -19.13 15.60 23.26
C PHE A 83 -17.91 15.26 24.16
N LYS A 84 -17.43 14.02 24.14
CA LYS A 84 -16.29 13.59 24.96
C LYS A 84 -14.97 14.29 24.59
N SER A 85 -14.90 14.86 23.39
CA SER A 85 -13.81 15.74 22.95
C SER A 85 -13.81 17.12 23.63
N PHE A 86 -14.82 17.43 24.45
CA PHE A 86 -14.97 18.70 25.16
C PHE A 86 -15.10 18.53 26.69
N ASP A 87 -14.68 17.38 27.25
CA ASP A 87 -14.64 17.18 28.69
C ASP A 87 -13.44 17.94 29.31
N PRO A 88 -13.66 19.00 30.11
CA PRO A 88 -12.58 19.80 30.70
C PRO A 88 -11.76 19.08 31.77
N ASP A 89 -12.19 17.89 32.23
CA ASP A 89 -11.68 17.27 33.45
C ASP A 89 -10.64 16.15 33.24
N ASN A 90 -10.13 15.93 32.01
CA ASN A 90 -9.09 14.91 31.74
C ASN A 90 -7.70 15.50 31.40
N PRO A 91 -6.80 15.66 32.40
CA PRO A 91 -5.52 16.35 32.24
C PRO A 91 -4.44 15.58 31.45
N ASN A 92 -4.63 14.30 31.13
CA ASN A 92 -3.63 13.51 30.38
C ASN A 92 -3.83 13.50 28.85
N ASN A 93 -4.87 14.19 28.35
CA ASN A 93 -5.23 14.16 26.91
C ASN A 93 -4.83 15.44 26.15
N LEU A 94 -4.33 16.48 26.82
CA LEU A 94 -4.21 17.81 26.21
C LEU A 94 -2.89 18.08 25.46
N GLN A 95 -1.86 17.24 25.60
CA GLN A 95 -0.54 17.52 25.00
C GLN A 95 -0.28 16.82 23.65
N GLY A 96 -1.05 15.80 23.29
CA GLY A 96 -0.92 15.09 21.99
C GLY A 96 -2.10 15.27 21.02
N LEU A 97 -3.21 15.87 21.44
CA LEU A 97 -4.46 15.92 20.66
C LEU A 97 -4.79 17.28 20.03
N SER A 98 -4.04 18.36 20.27
CA SER A 98 -4.42 19.67 19.73
C SER A 98 -4.07 19.84 18.25
N ALA A 99 -2.91 19.37 17.79
CA ALA A 99 -2.51 19.47 16.39
C ALA A 99 -3.29 18.47 15.51
N ASP A 100 -3.37 17.22 15.96
CA ASP A 100 -4.01 16.13 15.21
C ASP A 100 -5.52 16.32 15.07
N ALA A 101 -6.21 16.78 16.12
CA ALA A 101 -7.63 17.09 16.04
C ALA A 101 -7.90 18.31 15.14
N THR A 102 -7.00 19.29 15.12
CA THR A 102 -7.11 20.46 14.23
C THR A 102 -6.91 20.05 12.78
N GLN A 103 -5.84 19.29 12.48
CA GLN A 103 -5.56 18.80 11.12
C GLN A 103 -6.65 17.86 10.61
N GLN A 104 -7.17 16.97 11.48
CA GLN A 104 -8.28 16.08 11.12
C GLN A 104 -9.58 16.87 10.87
N THR A 105 -9.85 17.91 11.66
CA THR A 105 -11.01 18.80 11.47
C THR A 105 -10.90 19.56 10.15
N GLU A 106 -9.73 20.10 9.81
CA GLU A 106 -9.49 20.75 8.51
C GLU A 106 -9.71 19.77 7.34
N GLU A 107 -9.19 18.55 7.43
CA GLU A 107 -9.35 17.51 6.40
C GLU A 107 -10.79 17.03 6.26
N THR A 108 -11.57 17.08 7.34
CA THR A 108 -13.02 16.79 7.37
C THR A 108 -13.83 17.90 6.72
N PHE A 109 -13.58 19.15 7.12
CA PHE A 109 -14.19 20.32 6.51
C PHE A 109 -13.86 20.37 5.01
N ARG A 110 -12.63 20.11 4.61
CA ARG A 110 -12.18 20.04 3.20
C ARG A 110 -13.10 19.23 2.29
N VAL A 111 -13.48 18.02 2.72
CA VAL A 111 -14.34 17.15 1.91
C VAL A 111 -15.77 17.67 1.90
N LEU A 112 -16.26 18.19 3.03
CA LEU A 112 -17.65 18.64 3.18
C LEU A 112 -17.89 20.07 2.63
N ILE A 113 -16.84 20.85 2.35
CA ILE A 113 -16.93 22.25 1.87
C ILE A 113 -17.57 22.35 0.47
N SER A 114 -17.47 21.33 -0.39
CA SER A 114 -18.11 21.38 -1.70
C SER A 114 -18.57 20.02 -2.25
N GLU A 115 -19.68 20.03 -2.98
CA GLU A 115 -20.20 18.86 -3.71
C GLU A 115 -19.18 18.30 -4.71
N ARG A 116 -18.30 19.15 -5.27
CA ARG A 116 -17.21 18.72 -6.15
C ARG A 116 -16.22 17.83 -5.39
N ASN A 117 -15.78 18.23 -4.20
CA ASN A 117 -14.80 17.48 -3.41
C ASN A 117 -15.35 16.13 -2.95
N ILE A 118 -16.62 16.07 -2.55
CA ILE A 118 -17.31 14.82 -2.19
C ILE A 118 -17.33 13.85 -3.38
N ARG A 119 -17.67 14.34 -4.58
CA ARG A 119 -17.69 13.50 -5.79
C ARG A 119 -16.31 12.97 -6.16
N LEU A 120 -15.27 13.79 -6.01
CA LEU A 120 -13.89 13.37 -6.27
C LEU A 120 -13.41 12.32 -5.27
N ALA A 121 -13.72 12.48 -3.99
CA ALA A 121 -13.37 11.50 -2.97
C ALA A 121 -14.09 10.15 -3.18
N TRP A 122 -15.37 10.18 -3.58
CA TRP A 122 -16.08 8.97 -4.00
C TRP A 122 -15.47 8.31 -5.23
N ARG A 123 -15.01 9.10 -6.19
CA ARG A 123 -14.33 8.60 -7.38
C ARG A 123 -13.00 7.92 -7.03
N GLU A 124 -12.19 8.55 -6.19
CA GLU A 124 -10.94 7.96 -5.68
C GLU A 124 -11.22 6.62 -4.97
N LEU A 125 -12.25 6.55 -4.13
CA LEU A 125 -12.66 5.31 -3.48
C LEU A 125 -13.10 4.23 -4.47
N GLN A 126 -13.91 4.59 -5.48
CA GLN A 126 -14.29 3.65 -6.55
C GLN A 126 -13.06 3.13 -7.32
N ASN A 127 -12.11 4.01 -7.61
CA ASN A 127 -10.86 3.64 -8.28
C ASN A 127 -10.03 2.68 -7.42
N LYS A 128 -9.87 2.95 -6.12
CA LYS A 128 -9.18 2.06 -5.17
C LYS A 128 -9.83 0.67 -5.14
N LEU A 129 -11.15 0.59 -4.94
CA LEU A 129 -11.89 -0.68 -4.88
C LEU A 129 -11.76 -1.48 -6.18
N ARG A 130 -11.83 -0.80 -7.33
CA ARG A 130 -11.63 -1.43 -8.64
C ARG A 130 -10.24 -2.04 -8.77
N VAL A 131 -9.20 -1.36 -8.28
CA VAL A 131 -7.82 -1.86 -8.29
C VAL A 131 -7.65 -3.08 -7.39
N PHE A 132 -8.17 -3.05 -6.17
CA PHE A 132 -8.15 -4.22 -5.28
C PHE A 132 -8.79 -5.43 -5.94
N GLN A 133 -9.95 -5.24 -6.56
CA GLN A 133 -10.63 -6.32 -7.25
C GLN A 133 -9.79 -6.89 -8.39
N MET A 134 -9.12 -6.05 -9.18
CA MET A 134 -8.27 -6.53 -10.29
C MET A 134 -7.07 -7.37 -9.81
N VAL A 135 -6.42 -6.96 -8.72
CA VAL A 135 -5.28 -7.71 -8.16
C VAL A 135 -5.75 -9.03 -7.55
N GLN A 136 -6.82 -9.01 -6.73
CA GLN A 136 -7.32 -10.20 -6.04
C GLN A 136 -7.99 -11.20 -6.98
N ASP A 137 -8.75 -10.72 -7.98
CA ASP A 137 -9.46 -11.56 -8.94
C ASP A 137 -8.61 -11.86 -10.19
N ALA A 138 -7.28 -11.68 -10.14
CA ALA A 138 -6.41 -11.90 -11.28
C ALA A 138 -6.56 -13.34 -11.82
N ARG A 139 -6.57 -14.36 -10.96
CA ARG A 139 -6.81 -15.76 -11.36
C ARG A 139 -8.11 -15.93 -12.14
N THR A 140 -9.20 -15.42 -11.60
CA THR A 140 -10.54 -15.50 -12.18
C THR A 140 -10.59 -14.79 -13.52
N THR A 141 -10.08 -13.56 -13.58
CA THR A 141 -10.05 -12.72 -14.77
C THR A 141 -9.21 -13.33 -15.88
N LEU A 142 -8.05 -13.91 -15.53
CA LEU A 142 -7.12 -14.55 -16.45
C LEU A 142 -7.51 -16.01 -16.78
N LYS A 143 -8.62 -16.50 -16.22
CA LYS A 143 -9.14 -17.87 -16.41
C LYS A 143 -8.11 -18.94 -16.02
N ILE A 144 -7.46 -18.73 -14.89
CA ILE A 144 -6.49 -19.66 -14.29
C ILE A 144 -7.24 -20.57 -13.33
N THR A 145 -7.27 -21.87 -13.64
CA THR A 145 -8.06 -22.85 -12.87
C THR A 145 -7.23 -23.77 -11.99
N SER A 146 -5.90 -23.81 -12.16
CA SER A 146 -5.02 -24.72 -11.40
C SER A 146 -4.25 -23.96 -10.32
N GLU A 147 -4.24 -24.50 -9.09
CA GLU A 147 -3.50 -23.95 -7.95
C GLU A 147 -1.99 -24.22 -8.01
N THR A 148 -1.57 -25.19 -8.82
CA THR A 148 -0.18 -25.67 -8.89
C THR A 148 0.48 -25.39 -10.24
N TYR A 149 -0.28 -24.88 -11.21
CA TYR A 149 0.24 -24.58 -12.55
C TYR A 149 -0.44 -23.36 -13.17
N ILE A 150 0.37 -22.44 -13.70
CA ILE A 150 -0.10 -21.29 -14.46
C ILE A 150 0.61 -21.27 -15.82
N PRO A 151 -0.14 -21.22 -16.95
CA PRO A 151 0.45 -21.07 -18.27
C PRO A 151 0.93 -19.62 -18.48
N LEU A 152 2.08 -19.28 -17.88
CA LEU A 152 2.52 -17.90 -17.63
C LEU A 152 2.47 -16.97 -18.86
N LEU A 153 2.98 -17.39 -20.02
CA LEU A 153 2.95 -16.56 -21.24
C LEU A 153 1.51 -16.26 -21.71
N GLU A 154 0.63 -17.24 -21.64
CA GLU A 154 -0.76 -17.09 -22.05
C GLU A 154 -1.53 -16.21 -21.05
N SER A 155 -1.25 -16.34 -19.75
CA SER A 155 -1.81 -15.46 -18.72
C SER A 155 -1.36 -14.01 -18.90
N VAL A 156 -0.08 -13.77 -19.21
CA VAL A 156 0.41 -12.42 -19.53
C VAL A 156 -0.29 -11.85 -20.76
N ARG A 157 -0.48 -12.66 -21.82
CA ARG A 157 -1.22 -12.24 -23.01
C ARG A 157 -2.66 -11.83 -22.67
N ARG A 158 -3.36 -12.64 -21.88
CA ARG A 158 -4.73 -12.35 -21.42
C ARG A 158 -4.82 -11.09 -20.57
N ALA A 159 -3.82 -10.82 -19.75
CA ALA A 159 -3.77 -9.60 -18.95
C ALA A 159 -3.72 -8.35 -19.84
N TYR A 160 -2.94 -8.38 -20.92
CA TYR A 160 -2.92 -7.29 -21.91
C TYR A 160 -4.19 -7.23 -22.76
N ASP A 161 -4.79 -8.37 -23.10
CA ASP A 161 -6.07 -8.42 -23.83
C ASP A 161 -7.24 -7.80 -23.02
N ALA A 162 -7.13 -7.76 -21.68
CA ALA A 162 -8.13 -7.12 -20.82
C ALA A 162 -8.16 -5.59 -20.92
N GLY A 163 -7.15 -4.99 -21.57
CA GLY A 163 -7.03 -3.56 -21.81
C GLY A 163 -5.87 -2.91 -21.05
N PRO A 164 -5.46 -1.70 -21.45
CA PRO A 164 -4.23 -1.10 -20.95
C PRO A 164 -4.30 -0.71 -19.46
N TYR A 165 -5.43 -0.18 -18.99
CA TYR A 165 -5.59 0.18 -17.59
C TYR A 165 -5.52 -1.04 -16.63
N PRO A 166 -6.32 -2.12 -16.83
CA PRO A 166 -6.28 -3.29 -15.94
C PRO A 166 -5.00 -4.13 -16.07
N ALA A 167 -4.28 -4.07 -17.19
CA ALA A 167 -3.10 -4.90 -17.41
C ALA A 167 -2.06 -4.76 -16.28
N LEU A 168 -1.83 -3.54 -15.78
CA LEU A 168 -0.88 -3.30 -14.69
C LEU A 168 -1.19 -4.14 -13.45
N TRP A 169 -2.44 -4.10 -13.01
CA TRP A 169 -2.90 -4.79 -11.80
C TRP A 169 -3.04 -6.30 -12.00
N LEU A 170 -3.49 -6.74 -13.18
CA LEU A 170 -3.60 -8.16 -13.50
C LEU A 170 -2.23 -8.85 -13.60
N ILE A 171 -1.21 -8.14 -14.11
CA ILE A 171 0.16 -8.64 -14.16
C ILE A 171 0.77 -8.73 -12.76
N GLU A 172 0.46 -7.78 -11.87
CA GLU A 172 0.86 -7.86 -10.46
C GLU A 172 0.26 -9.08 -9.75
N GLY A 173 -1.07 -9.24 -9.84
CA GLY A 173 -1.75 -10.40 -9.28
C GLY A 173 -1.23 -11.72 -9.87
N LEU A 174 -0.95 -11.76 -11.18
CA LEU A 174 -0.34 -12.92 -11.83
C LEU A 174 1.05 -13.26 -11.26
N GLY A 175 1.88 -12.25 -10.96
CA GLY A 175 3.20 -12.45 -10.34
C GLY A 175 3.09 -13.10 -8.96
N HIS A 176 2.11 -12.63 -8.17
CA HIS A 176 1.77 -13.21 -6.87
C HIS A 176 1.32 -14.66 -7.01
N ASP A 177 0.29 -14.92 -7.82
CA ASP A 177 -0.28 -16.26 -8.01
C ASP A 177 0.72 -17.26 -8.57
N TYR A 178 1.59 -16.82 -9.48
CA TYR A 178 2.62 -17.66 -10.07
C TYR A 178 3.63 -18.11 -9.02
N THR A 179 4.05 -17.20 -8.15
CA THR A 179 4.94 -17.51 -7.02
C THR A 179 4.29 -18.49 -6.06
N ASP A 180 3.00 -18.28 -5.74
CA ASP A 180 2.23 -19.17 -4.86
C ASP A 180 2.11 -20.60 -5.39
N THR A 181 2.13 -20.82 -6.71
CA THR A 181 2.11 -22.20 -7.23
C THR A 181 3.29 -23.06 -6.78
N PHE A 182 4.43 -22.45 -6.45
CA PHE A 182 5.60 -23.17 -5.93
C PHE A 182 5.38 -23.56 -4.47
N TRP A 183 4.89 -22.62 -3.66
CA TRP A 183 4.52 -22.90 -2.27
C TRP A 183 3.44 -23.98 -2.17
N ASN A 184 2.44 -23.96 -3.05
CA ASN A 184 1.38 -24.96 -3.10
C ASN A 184 1.88 -26.36 -3.50
N ARG A 185 3.03 -26.44 -4.18
CA ARG A 185 3.73 -27.70 -4.48
C ARG A 185 4.69 -28.14 -3.38
N GLY A 186 4.82 -27.37 -2.30
CA GLY A 186 5.82 -27.60 -1.25
C GLY A 186 7.24 -27.26 -1.69
N GLU A 187 7.39 -26.43 -2.74
CA GLU A 187 8.66 -25.99 -3.29
C GLU A 187 8.99 -24.57 -2.81
N THR A 188 10.25 -24.28 -2.53
CA THR A 188 10.72 -22.90 -2.36
C THR A 188 10.98 -22.28 -3.75
N PRO A 189 10.37 -21.14 -4.10
CA PRO A 189 10.58 -20.48 -5.38
C PRO A 189 12.04 -20.06 -5.48
N ARG A 190 12.69 -20.53 -6.54
CA ARG A 190 14.03 -20.11 -6.95
C ARG A 190 14.07 -20.02 -8.46
N ASP A 191 14.71 -18.99 -8.98
CA ASP A 191 14.88 -18.75 -10.41
C ASP A 191 13.58 -18.65 -11.22
N ILE A 192 12.43 -18.38 -10.57
CA ILE A 192 11.12 -18.56 -11.22
C ILE A 192 10.82 -17.50 -12.29
N LEU A 193 11.43 -16.29 -12.19
CA LEU A 193 11.38 -15.26 -13.23
C LEU A 193 12.69 -15.10 -14.02
N THR A 194 13.76 -15.78 -13.64
CA THR A 194 15.08 -15.70 -14.31
C THR A 194 15.31 -16.83 -15.31
N GLN A 195 14.63 -17.97 -15.16
CA GLN A 195 14.84 -19.17 -15.98
C GLN A 195 13.57 -19.65 -16.73
N GLY A 196 13.74 -20.71 -17.52
CA GLY A 196 12.63 -21.42 -18.18
C GLY A 196 11.77 -20.53 -19.09
N ILE A 197 10.44 -20.70 -18.97
CA ILE A 197 9.47 -19.96 -19.79
C ILE A 197 9.47 -18.46 -19.47
N ALA A 198 9.85 -18.07 -18.25
CA ALA A 198 9.84 -16.68 -17.80
C ALA A 198 10.87 -15.81 -18.54
N ARG A 199 11.96 -16.42 -19.06
CA ARG A 199 12.93 -15.72 -19.93
C ARG A 199 12.31 -15.16 -21.21
N ARG A 200 11.19 -15.71 -21.65
CA ARG A 200 10.48 -15.31 -22.87
C ARG A 200 9.40 -14.26 -22.60
N LEU A 201 9.21 -13.82 -21.36
CA LEU A 201 8.21 -12.83 -21.02
C LEU A 201 8.57 -11.47 -21.62
N PRO A 202 7.56 -10.68 -22.07
CA PRO A 202 7.77 -9.32 -22.53
C PRO A 202 8.43 -8.46 -21.44
N GLY A 203 9.35 -7.57 -21.83
CA GLY A 203 9.96 -6.63 -20.88
C GLY A 203 8.95 -5.79 -20.11
N LYS A 204 7.85 -5.40 -20.79
CA LYS A 204 6.76 -4.60 -20.21
C LYS A 204 5.93 -5.31 -19.13
N SER A 205 6.04 -6.63 -18.97
CA SER A 205 5.35 -7.33 -17.88
C SER A 205 6.21 -7.47 -16.63
N LEU A 206 7.53 -7.23 -16.74
CA LEU A 206 8.45 -7.63 -15.69
C LEU A 206 8.24 -6.82 -14.41
N THR A 207 8.09 -5.51 -14.50
CA THR A 207 8.08 -4.69 -13.29
C THR A 207 6.94 -5.06 -12.33
N MET A 208 5.72 -5.23 -12.85
CA MET A 208 4.58 -5.68 -12.04
C MET A 208 4.64 -7.17 -11.66
N LEU A 209 5.20 -8.05 -12.49
CA LEU A 209 5.43 -9.46 -12.09
C LEU A 209 6.35 -9.54 -10.87
N HIS A 210 7.38 -8.69 -10.80
CA HIS A 210 8.31 -8.66 -9.67
C HIS A 210 7.68 -8.05 -8.41
N ALA A 211 6.81 -7.05 -8.56
CA ALA A 211 5.97 -6.59 -7.45
C ALA A 211 5.12 -7.75 -6.91
N GLY A 212 4.39 -8.46 -7.77
CA GLY A 212 3.62 -9.65 -7.39
C GLY A 212 4.44 -10.74 -6.69
N LEU A 213 5.63 -11.04 -7.20
CA LEU A 213 6.60 -11.95 -6.57
C LEU A 213 6.92 -11.53 -5.14
N GLY A 214 7.27 -10.25 -4.93
CA GLY A 214 7.57 -9.69 -3.61
C GLY A 214 6.38 -9.81 -2.65
N LEU A 215 5.16 -9.58 -3.14
CA LEU A 215 3.94 -9.73 -2.32
C LEU A 215 3.78 -11.15 -1.79
N SER A 216 3.90 -12.17 -2.64
CA SER A 216 3.76 -13.58 -2.24
C SER A 216 4.84 -13.98 -1.23
N ILE A 217 6.10 -13.62 -1.47
CA ILE A 217 7.22 -13.94 -0.55
C ILE A 217 7.00 -13.25 0.80
N ALA A 218 6.70 -11.95 0.83
CA ALA A 218 6.48 -11.22 2.07
C ALA A 218 5.29 -11.79 2.86
N GLN A 219 4.17 -12.08 2.20
CA GLN A 219 3.00 -12.67 2.86
C GLN A 219 3.29 -14.05 3.43
N ARG A 220 4.13 -14.86 2.76
CA ARG A 220 4.50 -16.18 3.25
C ARG A 220 5.38 -16.09 4.49
N LEU A 221 6.41 -15.25 4.44
CA LEU A 221 7.44 -15.18 5.47
C LEU A 221 7.02 -14.41 6.74
N LEU A 222 6.20 -13.36 6.60
CA LEU A 222 5.80 -12.54 7.74
C LEU A 222 4.73 -13.20 8.63
N LYS A 223 4.03 -14.24 8.14
CA LYS A 223 2.97 -14.94 8.89
C LYS A 223 3.43 -15.51 10.23
N ASP A 224 4.69 -15.91 10.32
CA ASP A 224 5.24 -16.52 11.52
C ASP A 224 5.86 -15.49 12.49
N LEU A 225 5.98 -14.22 12.08
CA LEU A 225 6.47 -13.15 12.94
C LEU A 225 5.36 -12.58 13.82
N THR A 226 5.76 -12.16 15.01
CA THR A 226 4.93 -11.46 15.99
C THR A 226 5.65 -10.20 16.49
N PRO A 227 4.95 -9.22 17.09
CA PRO A 227 5.61 -8.07 17.73
C PRO A 227 6.61 -8.46 18.83
N GLN A 228 6.48 -9.66 19.39
CA GLN A 228 7.35 -10.23 20.42
C GLN A 228 8.48 -11.09 19.86
N SER A 229 8.51 -11.34 18.55
CA SER A 229 9.59 -12.11 17.90
C SER A 229 10.94 -11.47 18.20
N SER A 230 11.95 -12.30 18.44
CA SER A 230 13.27 -11.79 18.83
C SER A 230 13.92 -11.01 17.69
N PRO A 231 14.82 -10.03 17.97
CA PRO A 231 15.55 -9.34 16.90
C PRO A 231 16.31 -10.29 15.96
N ARG A 232 16.80 -11.42 16.49
CA ARG A 232 17.49 -12.44 15.69
C ARG A 232 16.53 -13.15 14.72
N GLU A 233 15.35 -13.49 15.19
CA GLU A 233 14.31 -14.14 14.39
C GLU A 233 13.81 -13.21 13.29
N ALA A 234 13.47 -11.96 13.63
CA ALA A 234 13.09 -10.94 12.65
C ALA A 234 14.17 -10.77 11.56
N ARG A 235 15.45 -10.63 11.95
CA ARG A 235 16.55 -10.55 10.98
C ARG A 235 16.70 -11.81 10.12
N SER A 236 16.41 -12.99 10.66
CA SER A 236 16.45 -14.24 9.89
C SER A 236 15.39 -14.24 8.79
N VAL A 237 14.15 -13.88 9.15
CA VAL A 237 13.02 -13.82 8.21
C VAL A 237 13.24 -12.74 7.14
N ILE A 238 13.71 -11.56 7.53
CA ILE A 238 13.97 -10.47 6.58
C ILE A 238 15.15 -10.78 5.66
N ARG A 239 16.20 -11.45 6.15
CA ARG A 239 17.28 -11.95 5.29
C ARG A 239 16.77 -12.95 4.27
N GLU A 240 15.95 -13.91 4.69
CA GLU A 240 15.34 -14.89 3.78
C GLU A 240 14.46 -14.21 2.73
N PHE A 241 13.70 -13.18 3.10
CA PHE A 241 12.94 -12.38 2.14
C PHE A 241 13.85 -11.76 1.06
N ILE A 242 14.95 -11.12 1.46
CA ILE A 242 15.91 -10.49 0.54
C ILE A 242 16.51 -11.55 -0.39
N GLU A 243 17.01 -12.66 0.18
CA GLU A 243 17.62 -13.75 -0.59
C GLU A 243 16.64 -14.38 -1.60
N LEU A 244 15.37 -14.53 -1.25
CA LEU A 244 14.35 -15.04 -2.18
C LEU A 244 13.99 -14.02 -3.26
N CYS A 245 13.95 -12.73 -2.95
CA CYS A 245 13.75 -11.70 -3.97
C CYS A 245 14.92 -11.71 -4.98
N ASP A 246 16.17 -11.71 -4.50
CA ASP A 246 17.36 -11.76 -5.35
C ASP A 246 17.42 -13.03 -6.20
N ALA A 247 17.12 -14.19 -5.61
CA ALA A 247 17.17 -15.47 -6.32
C ALA A 247 16.09 -15.63 -7.40
N ASN A 248 15.05 -14.81 -7.37
CA ASN A 248 13.93 -14.92 -8.31
C ASN A 248 13.80 -13.73 -9.25
N ALA A 249 14.34 -12.56 -8.87
CA ALA A 249 14.23 -11.35 -9.66
C ALA A 249 15.22 -11.32 -10.84
N ARG A 250 14.75 -10.79 -11.96
CA ARG A 250 15.62 -10.41 -13.07
C ARG A 250 16.36 -9.13 -12.71
N GLU A 251 17.62 -9.07 -13.17
CA GLU A 251 18.45 -7.87 -13.04
C GLU A 251 17.68 -6.61 -13.45
N GLY A 252 17.74 -5.61 -12.58
CA GLY A 252 17.09 -4.32 -12.77
C GLY A 252 15.62 -4.24 -12.36
N TYR A 253 15.01 -5.30 -11.82
CA TYR A 253 13.60 -5.28 -11.37
C TYR A 253 13.41 -5.62 -9.88
N VAL A 254 14.47 -5.99 -9.15
CA VAL A 254 14.37 -6.46 -7.76
C VAL A 254 13.77 -5.43 -6.80
N GLY A 255 13.98 -4.12 -7.03
CA GLY A 255 13.39 -3.06 -6.22
C GLY A 255 11.86 -3.10 -6.14
N ALA A 256 11.18 -3.56 -7.20
CA ALA A 256 9.74 -3.77 -7.19
C ALA A 256 9.32 -4.89 -6.21
N ALA A 257 10.14 -5.94 -6.10
CA ALA A 257 9.92 -7.02 -5.14
C ALA A 257 10.20 -6.54 -3.70
N TYR A 258 11.28 -5.78 -3.48
CA TYR A 258 11.62 -5.24 -2.16
C TYR A 258 10.54 -4.31 -1.59
N GLU A 259 9.99 -3.44 -2.43
CA GLU A 259 8.93 -2.50 -2.04
C GLU A 259 7.70 -3.20 -1.45
N SER A 260 7.40 -4.39 -1.97
CA SER A 260 6.27 -5.21 -1.54
C SER A 260 6.35 -5.62 -0.06
N LEU A 261 7.55 -5.67 0.54
CA LEU A 261 7.71 -5.93 1.97
C LEU A 261 7.02 -4.86 2.82
N GLY A 262 7.22 -3.59 2.46
CA GLY A 262 6.59 -2.46 3.13
C GLY A 262 5.08 -2.49 2.98
N LEU A 263 4.61 -2.75 1.76
CA LEU A 263 3.20 -2.85 1.45
C LEU A 263 2.52 -3.94 2.30
N VAL A 264 3.04 -5.17 2.25
CA VAL A 264 2.47 -6.32 2.96
C VAL A 264 2.53 -6.12 4.47
N THR A 265 3.68 -5.65 4.99
CA THR A 265 3.85 -5.42 6.43
C THR A 265 2.81 -4.43 6.92
N ARG A 266 2.68 -3.27 6.28
CA ARG A 266 1.76 -2.24 6.75
C ARG A 266 0.29 -2.58 6.53
N THR A 267 -0.06 -3.30 5.47
CA THR A 267 -1.44 -3.68 5.16
C THR A 267 -1.93 -4.84 6.02
N PHE A 268 -1.17 -5.93 6.12
CA PHE A 268 -1.64 -7.17 6.75
C PHE A 268 -1.08 -7.40 8.16
N PHE A 269 0.08 -6.83 8.46
CA PHE A 269 0.76 -6.98 9.74
C PHE A 269 1.18 -5.64 10.36
N PRO A 270 0.30 -4.61 10.50
CA PRO A 270 0.71 -3.27 10.95
C PRO A 270 1.59 -3.24 12.22
N PRO A 271 1.34 -4.08 13.25
CA PRO A 271 2.21 -4.14 14.44
C PRO A 271 3.67 -4.54 14.17
N LEU A 272 3.95 -5.15 13.01
CA LEU A 272 5.30 -5.58 12.62
C LEU A 272 6.12 -4.48 11.92
N VAL A 273 5.54 -3.32 11.57
CA VAL A 273 6.27 -2.24 10.85
C VAL A 273 7.58 -1.88 11.57
N GLY A 274 7.53 -1.64 12.89
CA GLY A 274 8.73 -1.35 13.67
C GLY A 274 9.67 -2.54 13.85
N VAL A 275 9.17 -3.78 13.80
CA VAL A 275 10.01 -4.99 13.88
C VAL A 275 10.82 -5.17 12.59
N VAL A 276 10.16 -5.03 11.44
CA VAL A 276 10.78 -5.13 10.11
C VAL A 276 11.75 -3.98 9.87
N GLU A 277 11.38 -2.76 10.21
CA GLU A 277 12.24 -1.56 10.11
C GLU A 277 13.57 -1.74 10.85
N ARG A 278 13.52 -2.17 12.11
CA ARG A 278 14.74 -2.39 12.91
C ARG A 278 15.61 -3.50 12.33
N ALA A 279 14.99 -4.58 11.83
CA ALA A 279 15.72 -5.66 11.20
C ALA A 279 16.42 -5.20 9.91
N LEU A 280 15.72 -4.42 9.07
CA LEU A 280 16.28 -3.86 7.83
C LEU A 280 17.42 -2.88 8.08
N ARG A 281 17.29 -2.00 9.08
CA ARG A 281 18.35 -1.05 9.46
C ARG A 281 19.69 -1.73 9.79
N GLU A 282 19.63 -2.94 10.34
CA GLU A 282 20.85 -3.72 10.66
C GLU A 282 21.35 -4.61 9.51
N LEU A 283 20.49 -4.89 8.52
CA LEU A 283 20.81 -5.81 7.42
C LEU A 283 21.19 -5.09 6.15
N ASP A 284 20.36 -4.14 5.72
CA ASP A 284 20.43 -3.51 4.41
C ASP A 284 19.67 -2.16 4.41
N GLU A 285 20.41 -1.06 4.48
CA GLU A 285 19.84 0.30 4.42
C GLU A 285 19.21 0.61 3.06
N GLU A 286 19.63 -0.09 2.01
CA GLU A 286 19.09 0.08 0.66
C GLU A 286 17.65 -0.45 0.60
N VAL A 287 17.44 -1.68 1.07
CA VAL A 287 16.13 -2.34 1.16
C VAL A 287 15.19 -1.57 2.10
N LEU A 288 15.73 -0.94 3.14
CA LEU A 288 14.96 -0.09 4.06
C LEU A 288 14.26 1.09 3.35
N ALA A 289 14.87 1.68 2.31
CA ALA A 289 14.24 2.74 1.53
C ALA A 289 13.02 2.22 0.75
N TYR A 290 13.18 1.08 0.05
CA TYR A 290 12.08 0.41 -0.65
C TYR A 290 10.94 0.02 0.29
N PHE A 291 11.28 -0.47 1.49
CA PHE A 291 10.29 -0.78 2.52
C PHE A 291 9.43 0.44 2.87
N TRP A 292 10.02 1.59 3.15
CA TRP A 292 9.23 2.79 3.48
C TRP A 292 8.40 3.32 2.31
N HIS A 293 8.87 3.14 1.08
CA HIS A 293 8.05 3.45 -0.09
C HIS A 293 6.80 2.58 -0.13
N GLY A 294 6.96 1.28 0.10
CA GLY A 294 5.85 0.33 0.20
C GLY A 294 4.89 0.63 1.34
N VAL A 295 5.40 1.10 2.49
CA VAL A 295 4.57 1.60 3.59
C VAL A 295 3.72 2.79 3.14
N GLY A 296 4.29 3.74 2.38
CA GLY A 296 3.53 4.85 1.81
C GLY A 296 2.41 4.39 0.88
N ARG A 297 2.71 3.43 -0.01
CA ARG A 297 1.70 2.79 -0.87
C ARG A 297 0.60 2.11 -0.03
N ALA A 298 0.95 1.43 1.06
CA ALA A 298 -0.02 0.80 1.97
C ALA A 298 -0.95 1.83 2.64
N LEU A 299 -0.40 2.99 3.05
CA LEU A 299 -1.20 4.04 3.66
C LEU A 299 -2.27 4.56 2.69
N TYR A 300 -1.95 4.75 1.41
CA TYR A 300 -2.96 5.15 0.43
C TYR A 300 -4.12 4.14 0.31
N PHE A 301 -3.82 2.86 0.50
CA PHE A 301 -4.74 1.72 0.42
C PHE A 301 -5.33 1.28 1.77
N SER A 302 -5.08 1.99 2.87
CA SER A 302 -5.66 1.65 4.18
C SER A 302 -7.13 2.07 4.24
N ALA A 303 -8.01 1.13 4.59
CA ALA A 303 -9.46 1.35 4.69
C ALA A 303 -9.83 2.43 5.71
N VAL A 304 -9.00 2.64 6.73
CA VAL A 304 -9.12 3.75 7.70
C VAL A 304 -9.13 5.12 7.00
N TYR A 305 -8.42 5.26 5.87
CA TYR A 305 -8.32 6.50 5.09
C TYR A 305 -9.23 6.52 3.85
N PHE A 306 -10.12 5.53 3.70
CA PHE A 306 -11.06 5.49 2.57
C PHE A 306 -12.28 6.35 2.78
N ILE A 307 -12.60 6.67 4.03
CA ILE A 307 -13.77 7.46 4.38
C ILE A 307 -13.49 8.91 4.02
N PRO A 308 -14.18 9.47 3.00
CA PRO A 308 -13.99 10.85 2.59
C PRO A 308 -14.17 11.80 3.77
N GLY A 309 -13.12 12.56 4.08
CA GLY A 309 -13.20 13.61 5.09
C GLY A 309 -13.27 13.10 6.51
N LEU A 310 -12.83 11.88 6.81
CA LEU A 310 -12.71 11.43 8.19
C LEU A 310 -11.24 11.39 8.62
N LEU A 311 -10.41 10.78 7.78
CA LEU A 311 -8.98 10.57 7.99
C LEU A 311 -8.27 10.62 6.64
N SER A 312 -7.00 10.97 6.66
CA SER A 312 -6.18 11.19 5.47
C SER A 312 -4.86 10.45 5.60
N PRO A 313 -4.35 9.80 4.54
CA PRO A 313 -3.07 9.08 4.61
C PRO A 313 -1.93 10.04 4.96
N TRP A 314 -2.09 11.33 4.66
CA TRP A 314 -1.14 12.37 5.01
C TRP A 314 -1.03 12.60 6.53
N ILE A 315 -2.10 12.41 7.30
CA ILE A 315 -2.04 12.50 8.78
C ILE A 315 -1.15 11.38 9.36
N ALA A 316 -1.12 10.22 8.71
CA ALA A 316 -0.30 9.10 9.14
C ALA A 316 1.19 9.32 8.88
N LEU A 317 1.54 10.19 7.94
CA LEU A 317 2.93 10.47 7.56
C LEU A 317 3.79 10.81 8.78
N ASP A 318 3.34 11.79 9.56
CA ASP A 318 4.09 12.32 10.69
C ASP A 318 4.08 11.37 11.90
N ARG A 319 3.13 10.43 11.94
CA ARG A 319 3.01 9.42 13.00
C ARG A 319 3.85 8.19 12.74
N GLU A 320 3.96 7.76 11.48
CA GLU A 320 4.56 6.47 11.13
C GLU A 320 6.00 6.57 10.63
N ALA A 321 6.37 7.66 9.94
CA ALA A 321 7.74 7.83 9.44
C ALA A 321 8.64 8.41 10.53
N PRO A 322 9.56 7.63 11.13
CA PRO A 322 10.27 8.06 12.34
C PRO A 322 11.50 8.93 12.04
N TYR A 323 11.87 9.09 10.77
CA TYR A 323 13.03 9.85 10.32
C TYR A 323 12.85 10.33 8.88
N GLU A 324 13.69 11.27 8.47
CA GLU A 324 13.52 12.01 7.22
C GLU A 324 13.50 11.12 5.96
N LEU A 325 14.43 10.16 5.85
CA LEU A 325 14.45 9.24 4.71
C LEU A 325 13.15 8.41 4.62
N ALA A 326 12.62 7.95 5.76
CA ALA A 326 11.33 7.25 5.80
C ALA A 326 10.22 8.17 5.32
N ARG A 327 10.20 9.43 5.77
CA ARG A 327 9.19 10.42 5.40
C ARG A 327 9.18 10.67 3.88
N LEU A 328 10.36 10.87 3.28
CA LEU A 328 10.50 11.09 1.84
C LEU A 328 10.01 9.88 1.04
N ASN A 329 10.37 8.67 1.46
CA ASN A 329 9.90 7.44 0.82
C ASN A 329 8.39 7.23 0.97
N VAL A 330 7.82 7.51 2.14
CA VAL A 330 6.36 7.41 2.36
C VAL A 330 5.61 8.41 1.49
N VAL A 331 6.07 9.67 1.39
CA VAL A 331 5.46 10.68 0.50
C VAL A 331 5.53 10.23 -0.96
N ALA A 332 6.69 9.74 -1.41
CA ALA A 332 6.86 9.21 -2.76
C ALA A 332 5.90 8.03 -3.02
N GLY A 333 5.79 7.08 -2.09
CA GLY A 333 4.92 5.91 -2.20
C GLY A 333 3.42 6.23 -2.20
N ILE A 334 2.98 7.17 -1.36
CA ILE A 334 1.58 7.67 -1.40
C ILE A 334 1.31 8.31 -2.76
N THR A 335 2.21 9.19 -3.22
CA THR A 335 2.03 9.93 -4.48
C THR A 335 2.03 8.99 -5.69
N TRP A 336 2.92 7.99 -5.69
CA TRP A 336 2.96 6.92 -6.66
C TRP A 336 1.60 6.23 -6.76
N ALA A 337 1.02 5.84 -5.63
CA ALA A 337 -0.27 5.14 -5.59
C ALA A 337 -1.42 6.02 -6.09
N ILE A 338 -1.40 7.33 -5.79
CA ILE A 338 -2.39 8.29 -6.32
C ILE A 338 -2.33 8.34 -7.85
N VAL A 339 -1.13 8.46 -8.44
CA VAL A 339 -0.94 8.49 -9.89
C VAL A 339 -1.44 7.19 -10.51
N GLU A 340 -0.97 6.06 -10.00
CA GLU A 340 -1.32 4.75 -10.54
C GLU A 340 -2.82 4.48 -10.54
N VAL A 341 -3.49 4.75 -9.42
CA VAL A 341 -4.91 4.45 -9.26
C VAL A 341 -5.81 5.44 -9.99
N ASN A 342 -5.38 6.69 -10.15
CA ASN A 342 -6.23 7.76 -10.68
C ASN A 342 -5.74 8.33 -12.00
N ILE A 343 -4.89 7.64 -12.77
CA ILE A 343 -4.31 8.20 -14.01
C ILE A 343 -5.36 8.63 -15.07
N ASN A 344 -6.60 8.13 -14.99
CA ASN A 344 -7.70 8.55 -15.86
C ASN A 344 -8.53 9.72 -15.29
N ASP A 345 -8.24 10.15 -14.05
CA ASP A 345 -9.00 11.13 -13.27
C ASP A 345 -8.05 12.16 -12.63
N PRO A 346 -7.39 13.03 -13.43
CA PRO A 346 -6.43 14.02 -12.95
C PRO A 346 -6.98 14.98 -11.90
N GLU A 347 -8.31 15.16 -11.86
CA GLU A 347 -8.96 15.98 -10.85
C GLU A 347 -8.78 15.44 -9.42
N VAL A 348 -8.51 14.14 -9.24
CA VAL A 348 -8.16 13.57 -7.93
C VAL A 348 -6.79 14.08 -7.48
N MET A 349 -5.82 14.16 -8.39
CA MET A 349 -4.51 14.72 -8.10
C MET A 349 -4.56 16.24 -7.93
N GLU A 350 -5.35 16.96 -8.72
CA GLU A 350 -5.62 18.38 -8.51
C GLU A 350 -6.14 18.65 -7.09
N ASN A 351 -7.11 17.84 -6.66
CA ASN A 351 -7.68 17.94 -5.33
C ASN A 351 -6.61 17.70 -4.25
N THR A 352 -5.77 16.69 -4.43
CA THR A 352 -4.62 16.43 -3.54
C THR A 352 -3.70 17.65 -3.45
N LEU A 353 -3.28 18.21 -4.59
CA LEU A 353 -2.40 19.38 -4.64
C LEU A 353 -3.04 20.63 -4.03
N ARG A 354 -4.34 20.85 -4.22
CA ARG A 354 -5.02 22.02 -3.67
C ARG A 354 -4.93 22.07 -2.14
N PHE A 355 -4.94 20.91 -1.48
CA PHE A 355 -5.03 20.84 -0.02
C PHE A 355 -3.73 20.42 0.67
N GLN A 356 -2.90 19.63 0.02
CA GLN A 356 -1.67 19.10 0.58
C GLN A 356 -0.42 19.65 -0.12
N GLY A 357 -0.63 20.37 -1.21
CA GLY A 357 0.39 20.87 -2.11
C GLY A 357 1.53 21.58 -1.41
N GLU A 358 1.23 22.58 -0.59
CA GLU A 358 2.27 23.30 0.16
C GLU A 358 3.08 22.33 1.02
N ARG A 359 2.39 21.53 1.85
CA ARG A 359 3.00 20.58 2.80
C ARG A 359 3.95 19.57 2.15
N ILE A 360 3.58 19.02 0.98
CA ILE A 360 4.30 17.88 0.37
C ILE A 360 5.25 18.28 -0.77
N SER A 361 5.29 19.57 -1.13
CA SER A 361 6.05 20.07 -2.29
C SER A 361 7.51 20.43 -2.03
N HIS A 362 7.94 20.45 -0.77
CA HIS A 362 9.20 21.09 -0.38
C HIS A 362 10.45 20.30 -0.77
N ASP A 363 10.35 18.97 -0.82
CA ASP A 363 11.53 18.10 -0.69
C ASP A 363 11.75 17.19 -1.92
N GLY A 364 11.02 17.44 -3.01
CA GLY A 364 11.09 16.64 -4.25
C GLY A 364 10.46 15.24 -4.16
N ALA A 365 10.15 14.73 -2.97
CA ALA A 365 9.56 13.40 -2.77
C ALA A 365 8.23 13.19 -3.52
N PHE A 366 7.37 14.21 -3.52
CA PHE A 366 6.12 14.15 -4.28
C PHE A 366 6.39 14.04 -5.80
N ALA A 367 7.25 14.90 -6.34
CA ALA A 367 7.64 14.85 -7.76
C ALA A 367 8.33 13.53 -8.15
N ASN A 368 9.14 12.95 -7.24
CA ASN A 368 9.70 11.62 -7.41
C ASN A 368 8.57 10.57 -7.52
N GLY A 369 7.60 10.56 -6.59
CA GLY A 369 6.47 9.64 -6.64
C GLY A 369 5.64 9.78 -7.93
N VAL A 370 5.45 11.00 -8.43
CA VAL A 370 4.82 11.23 -9.75
C VAL A 370 5.64 10.60 -10.87
N SER A 371 6.95 10.88 -10.90
CA SER A 371 7.86 10.37 -11.93
C SER A 371 7.86 8.84 -11.94
N SER A 372 7.99 8.23 -10.77
CA SER A 372 7.98 6.78 -10.59
C SER A 372 6.67 6.14 -11.02
N GLY A 373 5.51 6.72 -10.69
CA GLY A 373 4.20 6.22 -11.13
C GLY A 373 4.01 6.34 -12.64
N VAL A 374 4.45 7.44 -13.25
CA VAL A 374 4.40 7.62 -14.69
C VAL A 374 5.31 6.63 -15.42
N ILE A 375 6.54 6.44 -14.92
CA ILE A 375 7.48 5.43 -15.43
C ILE A 375 6.86 4.04 -15.39
N MET A 376 6.19 3.70 -14.28
CA MET A 376 5.57 2.38 -14.09
C MET A 376 4.42 2.12 -15.05
N ARG A 377 3.51 3.10 -15.19
CA ARG A 377 2.44 3.05 -16.19
C ARG A 377 2.98 2.93 -17.60
N TYR A 378 3.99 3.72 -17.93
CA TYR A 378 4.60 3.71 -19.26
C TYR A 378 5.34 2.40 -19.56
N ASP A 379 6.13 1.88 -18.61
CA ASP A 379 6.84 0.62 -18.79
C ASP A 379 5.88 -0.55 -19.01
N THR A 380 4.74 -0.52 -18.32
CA THR A 380 3.75 -1.61 -18.36
C THR A 380 2.87 -1.53 -19.61
N THR A 381 2.39 -0.34 -19.95
CA THR A 381 1.50 -0.08 -21.08
C THR A 381 1.98 1.13 -21.89
N PRO A 382 3.09 1.00 -22.65
CA PRO A 382 3.73 2.14 -23.33
C PRO A 382 2.88 2.77 -24.43
N ASP A 383 1.93 2.01 -24.97
CA ASP A 383 1.03 2.43 -26.05
C ASP A 383 -0.29 3.03 -25.52
N ALA A 384 -0.42 3.22 -24.20
CA ALA A 384 -1.65 3.73 -23.60
C ALA A 384 -1.72 5.26 -23.64
N ASP A 385 -2.74 5.80 -24.30
CA ASP A 385 -2.93 7.25 -24.43
C ASP A 385 -3.07 7.95 -23.07
N PHE A 386 -3.72 7.32 -22.09
CA PHE A 386 -4.01 7.95 -20.79
C PHE A 386 -2.75 8.43 -20.05
N THR A 387 -1.58 7.80 -20.26
CA THR A 387 -0.33 8.26 -19.63
C THR A 387 0.12 9.58 -20.21
N PHE A 388 -0.01 9.75 -21.53
CA PHE A 388 0.32 11.00 -22.19
C PHE A 388 -0.75 12.07 -21.97
N GLU A 389 -2.02 11.68 -21.92
CA GLU A 389 -3.12 12.58 -21.55
C GLU A 389 -2.93 13.13 -20.13
N TRP A 390 -2.56 12.29 -19.17
CA TRP A 390 -2.19 12.72 -17.82
C TRP A 390 -1.05 13.74 -17.80
N CYS A 391 0.04 13.48 -18.54
CA CYS A 391 1.16 14.43 -18.61
C CYS A 391 0.79 15.77 -19.27
N ARG A 392 -0.19 15.77 -20.20
CA ARG A 392 -0.65 16.97 -20.91
C ARG A 392 -1.79 17.70 -20.21
N HIS A 393 -2.39 17.08 -19.21
CA HIS A 393 -3.48 17.67 -18.45
C HIS A 393 -3.03 19.00 -17.82
N GLU A 394 -3.91 20.00 -17.90
CA GLU A 394 -3.74 21.28 -17.21
C GLU A 394 -4.97 21.53 -16.33
N PRO A 395 -4.79 21.85 -15.03
CA PRO A 395 -5.90 22.26 -14.18
C PRO A 395 -6.61 23.49 -14.75
N ASP A 396 -7.88 23.64 -14.38
CA ASP A 396 -8.67 24.82 -14.73
C ASP A 396 -7.91 26.12 -14.36
N GLY A 397 -7.80 27.04 -15.32
CA GLY A 397 -7.08 28.30 -15.19
C GLY A 397 -7.70 29.29 -14.19
N SER A 398 -8.85 28.95 -13.60
CA SER A 398 -9.48 29.72 -12.51
C SER A 398 -8.65 29.75 -11.21
N ASP A 399 -7.70 28.82 -11.03
CA ASP A 399 -6.79 28.75 -9.87
C ASP A 399 -5.31 28.80 -10.32
N PRO A 400 -4.71 30.00 -10.43
CA PRO A 400 -3.34 30.16 -10.91
C PRO A 400 -2.28 29.48 -10.03
N ASP A 401 -2.56 29.34 -8.73
CA ASP A 401 -1.64 28.73 -7.77
C ASP A 401 -1.61 27.21 -7.94
N LEU A 402 -2.79 26.59 -8.08
CA LEU A 402 -2.90 25.17 -8.44
C LEU A 402 -2.24 24.88 -9.79
N ALA A 403 -2.47 25.72 -10.81
CA ALA A 403 -1.85 25.54 -12.12
C ALA A 403 -0.31 25.63 -12.05
N ARG A 404 0.24 26.56 -11.26
CA ARG A 404 1.69 26.68 -11.03
C ARG A 404 2.22 25.44 -10.30
N LEU A 405 1.50 24.98 -9.29
CA LEU A 405 1.89 23.83 -8.50
C LEU A 405 1.87 22.53 -9.32
N TRP A 406 0.81 22.31 -10.10
CA TRP A 406 0.67 21.20 -11.04
C TRP A 406 1.83 21.18 -12.06
N ARG A 407 2.17 22.35 -12.62
CA ARG A 407 3.29 22.43 -13.56
C ARG A 407 4.60 21.93 -12.95
N ARG A 408 4.90 22.38 -11.72
CA ARG A 408 6.12 22.05 -10.99
C ARG A 408 6.16 20.61 -10.47
N GLN A 409 5.04 20.12 -9.93
CA GLN A 409 5.00 18.87 -9.18
C GLN A 409 4.48 17.67 -9.98
N VAL A 410 3.73 17.92 -11.06
CA VAL A 410 3.11 16.86 -11.86
C VAL A 410 3.60 16.90 -13.31
N SER A 411 3.22 17.91 -14.09
CA SER A 411 3.50 17.86 -15.55
C SER A 411 5.00 17.92 -15.89
N GLY A 412 5.79 18.70 -15.14
CA GLY A 412 7.24 18.76 -15.31
C GLY A 412 7.91 17.42 -15.01
N PRO A 413 7.73 16.87 -13.79
CA PRO A 413 8.19 15.53 -13.45
C PRO A 413 7.69 14.42 -14.40
N CYS A 414 6.44 14.49 -14.87
CA CYS A 414 5.88 13.56 -15.87
C CYS A 414 6.66 13.59 -17.19
N ARG A 415 7.01 14.79 -17.65
CA ARG A 415 7.82 14.98 -18.86
C ARG A 415 9.24 14.45 -18.67
N ASP A 416 9.91 14.86 -17.59
CA ASP A 416 11.26 14.39 -17.27
C ASP A 416 11.30 12.86 -17.15
N ALA A 417 10.28 12.27 -16.53
CA ALA A 417 10.11 10.84 -16.39
C ALA A 417 10.09 10.09 -17.72
N LEU A 418 9.30 10.56 -18.69
CA LEU A 418 9.16 9.88 -20.00
C LEU A 418 10.29 10.19 -20.97
N GLU A 419 10.75 11.45 -21.01
CA GLU A 419 11.71 11.92 -22.00
C GLU A 419 13.17 11.63 -21.58
N TRP A 420 13.48 11.67 -20.27
CA TRP A 420 14.85 11.61 -19.77
C TRP A 420 15.09 10.40 -18.87
N PHE A 421 14.25 10.17 -17.85
CA PHE A 421 14.56 9.16 -16.83
C PHE A 421 14.31 7.74 -17.33
N TYR A 422 13.12 7.46 -17.86
CA TYR A 422 12.76 6.11 -18.31
C TYR A 422 13.74 5.51 -19.33
N PRO A 423 14.12 6.22 -20.42
CA PRO A 423 14.99 5.65 -21.43
C PRO A 423 16.37 5.24 -20.90
N VAL A 424 16.92 6.01 -19.95
CA VAL A 424 18.23 5.72 -19.34
C VAL A 424 18.10 4.56 -18.36
N LEU A 425 17.13 4.62 -17.43
CA LEU A 425 16.89 3.57 -16.44
C LEU A 425 16.59 2.22 -17.11
N LYS A 426 15.77 2.21 -18.17
CA LYS A 426 15.48 0.99 -18.93
C LYS A 426 16.73 0.41 -19.59
N ARG A 427 17.49 1.26 -20.29
CA ARG A 427 18.71 0.86 -21.01
C ARG A 427 19.79 0.32 -20.09
N ARG A 428 19.91 0.88 -18.89
CA ARG A 428 20.92 0.52 -17.89
C ARG A 428 20.47 -0.59 -16.93
N GLY A 429 19.24 -1.10 -17.08
CA GLY A 429 18.72 -2.15 -16.19
C GLY A 429 18.56 -1.66 -14.75
N ARG A 430 18.03 -0.44 -14.55
CA ARG A 430 17.86 0.21 -13.24
C ARG A 430 16.41 0.61 -12.97
N LEU A 431 15.43 -0.03 -13.61
CA LEU A 431 14.02 0.33 -13.40
C LEU A 431 13.54 0.07 -11.95
N GLY A 432 14.08 -0.94 -11.27
CA GLY A 432 13.71 -1.25 -9.89
C GLY A 432 13.95 -0.09 -8.92
N GLU A 433 14.80 0.86 -9.28
CA GLU A 433 15.16 2.00 -8.46
C GLU A 433 14.10 3.09 -8.33
N VAL A 434 13.05 3.04 -9.16
CA VAL A 434 11.92 3.98 -9.04
C VAL A 434 11.00 3.64 -7.86
N PHE A 435 11.19 2.48 -7.21
CA PHE A 435 10.42 2.02 -6.06
C PHE A 435 10.94 2.52 -4.71
N ARG A 436 11.75 3.57 -4.74
CA ARG A 436 12.20 4.32 -3.56
C ARG A 436 12.36 5.79 -3.93
N TYR A 437 12.29 6.64 -2.92
CA TYR A 437 12.71 8.02 -3.07
C TYR A 437 14.22 8.09 -3.28
N GLN A 438 14.60 8.81 -4.35
CA GLN A 438 15.94 9.32 -4.59
C GLN A 438 15.90 10.43 -5.66
N PRO A 439 16.93 11.28 -5.76
CA PRO A 439 17.02 12.25 -6.85
C PRO A 439 17.20 11.54 -8.20
N LEU A 440 16.11 11.33 -8.94
CA LEU A 440 16.14 10.59 -10.22
C LEU A 440 17.01 11.28 -11.28
N ARG A 441 17.09 12.60 -11.24
CA ARG A 441 17.96 13.38 -12.13
C ARG A 441 19.43 13.02 -11.89
N ASP A 442 19.89 13.07 -10.65
CA ASP A 442 21.27 12.76 -10.28
C ASP A 442 21.62 11.31 -10.62
N LEU A 443 20.71 10.36 -10.35
CA LEU A 443 20.87 8.95 -10.71
C LEU A 443 21.04 8.77 -12.23
N VAL A 444 20.19 9.43 -13.02
CA VAL A 444 20.22 9.33 -14.48
C VAL A 444 21.49 9.97 -15.05
N GLU A 445 21.90 11.12 -14.51
CA GLU A 445 23.16 11.76 -14.89
C GLU A 445 24.35 10.85 -14.59
N GLU A 446 24.45 10.26 -13.40
CA GLU A 446 25.49 9.29 -13.05
C GLU A 446 25.55 8.11 -14.02
N LEU A 447 24.39 7.60 -14.45
CA LEU A 447 24.29 6.46 -15.36
C LEU A 447 24.62 6.80 -16.83
N GLU A 448 24.76 8.07 -17.20
CA GLU A 448 25.16 8.47 -18.56
C GLU A 448 26.67 8.63 -18.72
N TRP A 449 27.39 8.85 -17.61
CA TRP A 449 28.86 8.81 -17.56
C TRP A 449 29.39 7.37 -17.42
#